data_AF-G0EED4-F1
#
_entry.id   AF-G0EED4-F1
#
_cell.length_a   1.000
_cell.length_b   1.000
_cell.length_c   1.000
_cell.angle_alpha   90.00
_cell.angle_beta   90.00
_cell.angle_gamma   90.00
#
_symmetry.space_group_name_H-M   'P 1'
#
loop_
_entity.id
_entity.type
_entity.pdbx_description
1 polymer ?
#
loop_
_entity_poly.entity_id
_entity_poly.type
_entity_poly.pdbx_seq_one_letter_code
_entity_poly.pdbx_strand_id
1 'polypeptide(L)'
;MVLDVNRSDVVERMLKMHRALLMLVYNSNKDSPEYIRKLSEVLSPAFEPHVPLVRVDVSSDSKLLNLLEIEDRMLPMLILFLEGVSIWRQYGLFYNLAYDKQAVRIGVKRALEVRGLKPRDLGLNLANLLL
;
A
#
# COMPACT_ATOMS: atom_id res chain seq x y z
N MET A 1 -6.15 -5.54 -10.77
CA MET A 1 -5.19 -5.03 -11.75
C MET A 1 -4.31 -4.03 -11.02
N VAL A 2 -3.07 -4.41 -10.70
CA VAL A 2 -2.16 -3.51 -9.97
C VAL A 2 -1.66 -2.43 -10.92
N LEU A 3 -1.99 -1.17 -10.62
CA LEU A 3 -1.62 -0.02 -11.44
C LEU A 3 -0.26 0.54 -11.00
N ASP A 4 0.64 0.77 -11.95
CA ASP A 4 1.91 1.45 -11.73
C ASP A 4 1.76 2.96 -11.98
N VAL A 5 2.23 3.77 -11.03
CA VAL A 5 2.12 5.23 -11.04
C VAL A 5 3.46 5.84 -10.67
N ASN A 6 3.87 6.89 -11.38
CA ASN A 6 5.15 7.57 -11.14
C ASN A 6 5.05 9.10 -11.19
N ARG A 7 3.83 9.63 -11.00
CA ARG A 7 3.51 11.07 -11.07
C ARG A 7 2.61 11.52 -9.94
N SER A 8 2.93 12.64 -9.31
CA SER A 8 2.18 13.19 -8.18
C SER A 8 0.73 13.52 -8.50
N ASP A 9 0.45 14.10 -9.67
CA ASP A 9 -0.91 14.49 -10.08
C ASP A 9 -1.85 13.28 -10.28
N VAL A 10 -1.30 12.12 -10.60
CA VAL A 10 -2.06 10.87 -10.71
C VAL A 10 -2.40 10.35 -9.32
N VAL A 11 -1.43 10.36 -8.40
CA VAL A 11 -1.62 9.94 -7.00
C VAL A 11 -2.65 10.83 -6.30
N GLU A 12 -2.58 12.15 -6.45
CA GLU A 12 -3.57 13.09 -5.90
C GLU A 12 -4.98 12.80 -6.39
N ARG A 13 -5.14 12.48 -7.69
CA ARG A 13 -6.45 12.08 -8.23
C ARG A 13 -6.94 10.78 -7.63
N MET A 14 -6.07 9.78 -7.48
CA MET A 14 -6.45 8.50 -6.89
C MET A 14 -6.92 8.64 -5.44
N LEU A 15 -6.24 9.47 -4.64
CA LEU A 15 -6.62 9.75 -3.26
C LEU A 15 -8.01 10.41 -3.16
N LYS A 16 -8.42 11.20 -4.16
CA LYS A 16 -9.74 11.84 -4.22
C LYS A 16 -10.84 10.91 -4.76
N MET A 17 -10.50 10.03 -5.68
CA MET A 17 -11.49 9.16 -6.35
C MET A 17 -11.87 7.93 -5.54
N HIS A 18 -10.99 7.44 -4.67
CA HIS A 18 -11.18 6.18 -3.97
C HIS A 18 -11.46 6.40 -2.49
N ARG A 19 -12.52 5.74 -1.99
CA ARG A 19 -12.82 5.73 -0.56
C ARG A 19 -11.68 5.08 0.24
N ALA A 20 -11.09 4.00 -0.25
CA ALA A 20 -9.94 3.35 0.35
C ALA A 20 -8.93 2.97 -0.74
N LEU A 21 -7.64 3.04 -0.41
CA LEU A 21 -6.57 2.84 -1.38
C LEU A 21 -5.33 2.29 -0.67
N LEU A 22 -4.78 1.18 -1.16
CA LEU A 22 -3.51 0.65 -0.69
C LEU A 22 -2.41 1.03 -1.68
N MET A 23 -1.38 1.73 -1.21
CA MET A 23 -0.22 2.09 -2.01
C MET A 23 1.00 1.29 -1.56
N LEU A 24 1.70 0.68 -2.51
CA LEU A 24 3.05 0.17 -2.36
C LEU A 24 4.01 1.17 -2.99
N VAL A 25 4.64 1.98 -2.15
CA VAL A 25 5.58 3.03 -2.56
C VAL A 25 7.00 2.47 -2.55
N TYR A 26 7.74 2.68 -3.62
CA TYR A 26 9.10 2.18 -3.79
C TYR A 26 9.92 3.14 -4.66
N ASN A 27 11.23 2.94 -4.68
CA ASN A 27 12.14 3.66 -5.56
C ASN A 27 12.87 2.63 -6.42
N SER A 28 12.57 2.60 -7.72
CA SER A 28 13.13 1.63 -8.66
C SER A 28 14.66 1.65 -8.77
N ASN A 29 15.32 2.73 -8.33
CA ASN A 29 16.78 2.85 -8.34
C ASN A 29 17.46 2.04 -7.22
N LYS A 30 16.71 1.57 -6.22
CA LYS A 30 17.26 0.86 -5.04
C LYS A 30 16.50 -0.41 -4.66
N ASP A 31 15.18 -0.43 -4.90
CA ASP A 31 14.32 -1.53 -4.47
C ASP A 31 14.23 -2.59 -5.57
N SER A 32 14.26 -3.88 -5.18
CA SER A 32 14.20 -4.99 -6.13
C SER A 32 12.84 -5.04 -6.87
N PRO A 33 12.81 -4.92 -8.22
CA PRO A 33 11.57 -4.98 -8.98
C PRO A 33 10.83 -6.30 -8.81
N GLU A 34 11.57 -7.41 -8.67
CA GLU A 34 10.99 -8.73 -8.44
C GLU A 34 10.26 -8.81 -7.10
N TYR A 35 10.85 -8.22 -6.05
CA TYR A 35 10.25 -8.20 -4.73
C TYR A 35 8.97 -7.36 -4.71
N ILE A 36 9.00 -6.15 -5.29
CA ILE A 36 7.82 -5.27 -5.40
C ILE A 36 6.69 -5.98 -6.16
N ARG A 37 7.01 -6.66 -7.26
CA ARG A 37 6.04 -7.45 -8.03
C ARG A 37 5.44 -8.56 -7.17
N LYS A 38 6.25 -9.43 -6.55
CA LYS A 38 5.78 -10.55 -5.72
C LYS A 38 4.92 -10.08 -4.55
N LEU A 39 5.32 -9.00 -3.87
CA LEU A 39 4.53 -8.46 -2.78
C LEU A 39 3.16 -7.99 -3.27
N SER A 40 3.11 -7.28 -4.40
CA SER A 40 1.83 -6.82 -4.95
C SER A 40 0.92 -7.98 -5.38
N GLU A 41 1.47 -9.04 -5.98
CA GLU A 41 0.74 -10.26 -6.37
C GLU A 41 0.15 -10.97 -5.14
N VAL A 42 0.88 -10.99 -4.03
CA VAL A 42 0.43 -11.58 -2.77
C VAL A 42 -0.66 -10.76 -2.08
N LEU A 43 -0.56 -9.43 -2.12
CA LEU A 43 -1.52 -8.55 -1.47
C LEU A 43 -2.82 -8.45 -2.27
N SER A 44 -2.75 -8.46 -3.60
CA SER A 44 -3.90 -8.23 -4.49
C SER A 44 -5.16 -9.04 -4.11
N PRO A 45 -5.09 -10.36 -3.83
CA PRO A 45 -6.28 -11.16 -3.49
C PRO A 45 -6.96 -10.77 -2.17
N ALA A 46 -6.28 -10.05 -1.27
CA ALA A 46 -6.83 -9.62 0.00
C ALA A 46 -7.53 -8.25 -0.08
N PHE A 47 -7.17 -7.43 -1.07
CA PHE A 47 -7.61 -6.04 -1.20
C PHE A 47 -8.52 -5.80 -2.41
N GLU A 48 -8.16 -6.34 -3.57
CA GLU A 48 -8.94 -6.16 -4.79
C GLU A 48 -10.21 -7.03 -4.81
N PRO A 49 -11.29 -6.58 -5.49
CA PRO A 49 -11.42 -5.31 -6.22
C PRO A 49 -11.86 -4.12 -5.34
N HIS A 50 -12.14 -4.35 -4.06
CA HIS A 50 -12.82 -3.36 -3.21
C HIS A 50 -11.91 -2.23 -2.72
N VAL A 51 -10.63 -2.54 -2.50
CA VAL A 51 -9.59 -1.57 -2.18
C VAL A 51 -8.50 -1.72 -3.24
N PRO A 52 -8.36 -0.76 -4.16
CA PRO A 52 -7.33 -0.85 -5.19
C PRO A 52 -5.94 -0.89 -4.56
N LEU A 53 -5.07 -1.70 -5.16
CA LEU A 53 -3.65 -1.75 -4.85
C LEU A 53 -2.88 -1.04 -5.97
N VAL A 54 -2.13 0.00 -5.60
CA VAL A 54 -1.36 0.82 -6.54
C VAL A 54 0.11 0.75 -6.17
N ARG A 55 0.96 0.54 -7.17
CA ARG A 55 2.42 0.64 -7.05
C ARG A 55 2.83 2.05 -7.42
N VAL A 56 3.59 2.71 -6.55
CA VAL A 56 4.02 4.09 -6.73
C VAL A 56 5.53 4.13 -6.76
N ASP A 57 6.10 4.39 -7.93
CA ASP A 57 7.54 4.60 -8.10
C ASP A 57 7.89 6.07 -7.93
N VAL A 58 8.71 6.38 -6.93
CA VAL A 58 9.14 7.76 -6.65
C VAL A 58 10.41 8.16 -7.40
N SER A 59 11.03 7.25 -8.14
CA SER A 59 12.32 7.46 -8.80
C SER A 59 12.35 8.67 -9.76
N SER A 60 11.21 8.96 -10.41
CA SER A 60 11.08 9.99 -11.44
C SER A 60 10.37 11.27 -11.00
N ASP A 61 9.77 11.31 -9.80
CA ASP A 61 9.03 12.47 -9.31
C ASP A 61 9.22 12.65 -7.80
N SER A 62 10.16 13.53 -7.43
CA SER A 62 10.48 13.82 -6.03
C SER A 62 9.33 14.45 -5.24
N LYS A 63 8.30 15.00 -5.92
CA LYS A 63 7.11 15.54 -5.25
C LYS A 63 6.28 14.45 -4.58
N LEU A 64 6.39 13.20 -5.03
CA LEU A 64 5.67 12.06 -4.44
C LEU A 64 6.06 11.84 -2.98
N LEU A 65 7.33 12.02 -2.61
CA LEU A 65 7.80 11.90 -1.23
C LEU A 65 7.13 12.94 -0.33
N ASN A 66 7.06 14.20 -0.79
CA ASN A 66 6.40 15.28 -0.06
C ASN A 66 4.89 15.07 0.02
N LEU A 67 4.24 14.67 -1.08
CA LEU A 67 2.80 14.42 -1.14
C LEU A 67 2.37 13.32 -0.17
N LEU A 68 3.17 12.27 -0.05
CA LEU A 68 2.87 11.12 0.81
C LEU A 68 3.43 11.30 2.22
N GLU A 69 4.12 12.41 2.49
CA GLU A 69 4.78 12.72 3.77
C GLU A 69 5.72 11.59 4.21
N ILE A 70 6.60 11.15 3.30
CA ILE A 70 7.56 10.06 3.55
C ILE A 70 8.97 10.46 3.14
N GLU A 71 9.96 9.86 3.80
CA GLU A 71 11.36 10.03 3.45
C GLU A 71 11.86 8.86 2.60
N ASP A 72 12.79 9.13 1.68
CA ASP A 72 13.31 8.10 0.76
C ASP A 72 13.89 6.90 1.54
N ARG A 73 14.59 7.10 2.65
CA ARG A 73 15.17 6.02 3.48
C ARG A 73 14.14 5.03 4.08
N MET A 74 12.85 5.37 4.03
CA MET A 74 11.77 4.54 4.60
C MET A 74 11.17 3.55 3.59
N LEU A 75 11.60 3.63 2.32
CA LEU A 75 11.14 2.76 1.24
C LEU A 75 11.84 1.39 1.27
N PRO A 76 11.18 0.31 0.79
CA PRO A 76 9.81 0.30 0.27
C PRO A 76 8.77 0.35 1.41
N MET A 77 7.60 0.90 1.12
CA MET A 77 6.56 1.19 2.12
C MET A 77 5.16 0.83 1.63
N LEU A 78 4.33 0.29 2.52
CA LEU A 78 2.89 0.20 2.31
C LEU A 78 2.16 1.30 3.06
N ILE A 79 1.20 1.95 2.39
CA ILE A 79 0.34 2.98 2.98
C ILE A 79 -1.11 2.67 2.65
N LEU A 80 -1.95 2.56 3.69
CA LEU A 80 -3.40 2.44 3.52
C LEU A 80 -4.04 3.81 3.75
N PHE A 81 -4.77 4.28 2.75
CA PHE A 81 -5.59 5.48 2.81
C PHE A 81 -7.06 5.13 2.98
N LEU A 82 -7.76 5.95 3.75
CA LEU A 82 -9.22 5.97 3.88
C LEU A 82 -9.67 7.44 3.79
N GLU A 83 -10.54 7.72 2.82
CA GLU A 83 -11.09 9.06 2.55
C GLU A 83 -9.99 10.11 2.34
N GLY A 84 -8.96 9.74 1.58
CA GLY A 84 -7.79 10.58 1.30
C GLY A 84 -6.79 10.69 2.46
N VAL A 85 -7.07 10.13 3.63
CA VAL A 85 -6.21 10.20 4.82
C VAL A 85 -5.44 8.89 5.03
N SER A 86 -4.13 8.97 5.21
CA SER A 86 -3.30 7.81 5.59
C SER A 86 -3.70 7.32 6.99
N ILE A 87 -4.22 6.09 7.09
CA ILE A 87 -4.64 5.47 8.35
C ILE A 87 -3.66 4.42 8.88
N TRP A 88 -2.76 3.94 8.01
CA TRP A 88 -1.76 2.95 8.36
C TRP A 88 -0.57 3.03 7.42
N ARG A 89 0.63 2.84 7.96
CA ARG A 89 1.90 2.81 7.23
C ARG A 89 2.74 1.64 7.75
N GLN A 90 3.40 0.94 6.85
CA GLN A 90 4.40 -0.06 7.19
C GLN A 90 5.68 0.18 6.39
N TYR A 91 6.73 0.51 7.13
CA TYR A 91 8.08 0.70 6.65
C TYR A 91 8.84 -0.62 6.60
N GLY A 92 9.89 -0.69 5.78
CA GLY A 92 10.90 -1.73 5.89
C GLY A 92 10.35 -3.13 5.72
N LEU A 93 9.70 -3.39 4.59
CA LEU A 93 9.26 -4.73 4.21
C LEU A 93 10.51 -5.65 4.20
N PHE A 94 10.53 -6.68 5.07
CA PHE A 94 11.76 -7.30 5.56
C PHE A 94 12.38 -8.31 4.59
N TYR A 95 12.00 -8.25 3.31
CA TYR A 95 12.30 -9.27 2.30
C TYR A 95 11.95 -10.70 2.75
N ASN A 96 11.05 -10.82 3.73
CA ASN A 96 10.54 -12.07 4.26
C ASN A 96 9.02 -12.05 4.09
N LEU A 97 8.60 -12.57 2.94
CA LEU A 97 7.22 -12.53 2.49
C LEU A 97 6.22 -13.10 3.51
N ALA A 98 6.59 -14.14 4.26
CA ALA A 98 5.72 -14.73 5.28
C ALA A 98 5.51 -13.78 6.47
N TYR A 99 6.58 -13.12 6.91
CA TYR A 99 6.50 -12.11 7.97
C TYR A 99 5.72 -10.87 7.48
N ASP A 100 6.02 -10.40 6.26
CA ASP A 100 5.37 -9.24 5.67
C ASP A 100 3.84 -9.44 5.54
N LYS A 101 3.40 -10.63 5.08
CA LYS A 101 1.97 -11.01 5.04
C LYS A 101 1.28 -10.85 6.40
N GLN A 102 1.89 -11.36 7.48
CA GLN A 102 1.34 -11.28 8.83
C GLN A 102 1.30 -9.85 9.36
N ALA A 103 2.39 -9.11 9.15
CA ALA A 103 2.49 -7.71 9.57
C ALA A 103 1.42 -6.84 8.89
N VAL A 104 1.22 -7.01 7.58
CA VAL A 104 0.16 -6.32 6.83
C VAL A 104 -1.22 -6.68 7.36
N ARG A 105 -1.49 -7.98 7.58
CA ARG A 105 -2.78 -8.46 8.11
C ARG A 105 -3.12 -7.84 9.46
N ILE A 106 -2.18 -7.86 10.40
CA ILE A 106 -2.38 -7.34 11.75
C ILE A 106 -2.48 -5.81 11.72
N GLY A 107 -1.60 -5.16 10.96
CA GLY A 107 -1.54 -3.70 10.85
C GLY A 107 -2.82 -3.12 10.29
N VAL A 108 -3.27 -3.62 9.13
CA VAL A 108 -4.50 -3.16 8.49
C VAL A 108 -5.73 -3.44 9.35
N LYS A 109 -5.83 -4.63 9.96
CA LYS A 109 -6.95 -4.94 10.86
C LYS A 109 -7.04 -3.93 12.02
N ARG A 110 -5.93 -3.68 12.71
CA ARG A 110 -5.89 -2.74 13.85
C ARG A 110 -6.20 -1.31 13.43
N ALA A 111 -5.69 -0.87 12.27
CA ALA A 111 -5.95 0.47 11.77
C ALA A 111 -7.43 0.73 11.49
N LEU A 112 -8.13 -0.28 10.96
CA LEU A 112 -9.58 -0.20 10.74
C LEU A 112 -10.36 -0.22 12.06
N GLU A 113 -9.96 -1.06 13.02
CA GLU A 113 -10.60 -1.13 14.34
C GLU A 113 -10.56 0.20 15.08
N VAL A 114 -9.44 0.93 15.02
CA VAL A 114 -9.30 2.29 15.59
C VAL A 114 -10.31 3.28 14.98
N ARG A 115 -10.74 3.03 13.74
CA ARG A 115 -11.76 3.83 13.03
C ARG A 115 -13.17 3.27 13.20
N GLY A 116 -13.38 2.28 14.06
CA GLY A 116 -14.68 1.63 14.26
C GLY A 116 -15.10 0.75 13.07
N LEU A 117 -14.17 0.40 12.19
CA LEU A 117 -14.41 -0.40 10.99
C LEU A 117 -13.88 -1.82 11.15
N LYS A 118 -14.49 -2.75 10.43
CA LYS A 118 -14.00 -4.12 10.23
C LYS A 118 -13.51 -4.29 8.80
N PRO A 119 -12.56 -5.20 8.52
CA PRO A 119 -12.09 -5.45 7.15
C PRO A 119 -13.22 -5.71 6.13
N ARG A 120 -14.26 -6.46 6.54
CA ARG A 120 -15.44 -6.74 5.72
C ARG A 120 -16.24 -5.49 5.30
N ASP A 121 -16.16 -4.40 6.07
CA ASP A 121 -16.88 -3.15 5.76
C ASP A 121 -16.25 -2.41 4.57
N LEU A 122 -15.01 -2.79 4.21
CA LEU A 122 -14.29 -2.38 3.01
C LEU A 122 -14.17 -3.51 1.98
N GLY A 123 -14.85 -4.64 2.17
CA GLY A 123 -14.75 -5.82 1.30
C GLY A 123 -13.40 -6.55 1.37
N LEU A 124 -12.57 -6.29 2.38
CA LEU A 124 -11.25 -6.91 2.50
C LEU A 124 -11.34 -8.37 2.98
N ASN A 125 -10.57 -9.25 2.33
CA ASN A 125 -10.39 -10.63 2.76
C ASN A 125 -8.95 -10.88 3.24
N LEU A 126 -8.64 -10.41 4.45
CA LEU A 126 -7.30 -10.55 5.03
C LEU A 126 -6.91 -12.00 5.38
N ALA A 127 -7.83 -12.97 5.29
CA ALA A 127 -7.50 -14.39 5.46
C ALA A 127 -6.66 -14.90 4.28
N ASN A 128 -6.77 -14.28 3.10
CA ASN A 128 -5.97 -14.62 1.92
C ASN A 128 -4.46 -14.36 2.12
N LEU A 129 -4.07 -13.63 3.18
CA LEU A 129 -2.67 -13.43 3.56
C LEU A 129 -2.08 -14.56 4.41
N LEU A 130 -2.86 -15.61 4.72
CA LEU A 130 -2.41 -16.80 5.45
C LEU A 130 -2.07 -18.00 4.55
N LEU A 131 -2.46 -17.91 3.28
CA LEU A 131 -2.22 -18.90 2.23
C LEU A 131 -0.90 -18.59 1.51
#